data_AF-A0A831KKS2-F1
#
_entry.id   AF-A0A831KKS2-F1
#
_cell.length_a   1.000
_cell.length_b   1.000
_cell.length_c   1.000
_cell.angle_alpha   90.00
_cell.angle_beta   90.00
_cell.angle_gamma   90.00
#
_symmetry.space_group_name_H-M   'P 1'
#
loop_
_entity.id
_entity.type
_entity.pdbx_description
1 polymer ?
#
loop_
_entity_poly.entity_id
_entity_poly.type
_entity_poly.pdbx_seq_one_letter_code
_entity_poly.pdbx_strand_id
1 'polypeptide(L)'
;MDREKTREGAEVKMRPRAGNQITTNAVKGSLIGICAPVGWLAIDALFFRSSGSSIFGYLANQIAGDVHSLFILLYMLFGTSLAMGTFGALIGRKNMRLLDEEKRMSDTYKLFMQKEEKFEQRLFSLQNRMRGITKVSASIQASAELKDVFRLCADGIHDVLDFDRVNIFLVNRKTGMLECQETRGNLNEAITDIRVPLTDAGGILNLTIQDDRAYVVRGVEEMKPEYRLGHPYDRIKAIRSISFMLIPFHDGQEPVGLFAVDNKFKKEAINDEEVDIIMVLADQTSVAISNIRLINGIRRMDDLMGQAFTTIKDRRERYAEETQKLAMSTTSFRKSAETMTMDAEEMLVASDQEMKIADDFDRAGVEVANQMDELTSSMEEITRVVRNMGETLQDIRTRAEESALADERVKEEVSSGEDVFREAGQGIENLDQSTDAFFRTMEDLAARSEDVQEMVKVIDDVMAQTKLLALNASIIAAQAGSHGRSFAVVADEIGKLSRDVEGFTGKIKSAMDGFKSDLQKLI
;
A
#
# COMPACT_ATOMS: atom_id res chain seq x y z
N MET A 1 62.04 12.55 -69.78
CA MET A 1 63.09 13.59 -69.85
C MET A 1 63.99 13.36 -68.66
N ASP A 2 65.16 12.73 -68.72
CA ASP A 2 66.31 13.18 -69.51
C ASP A 2 67.42 12.10 -69.52
N ARG A 3 67.14 10.89 -70.06
CA ARG A 3 68.14 9.79 -70.19
C ARG A 3 67.95 8.92 -71.43
N GLU A 4 67.60 9.54 -72.56
CA GLU A 4 67.27 8.78 -73.78
C GLU A 4 67.93 9.33 -75.06
N LYS A 5 69.14 9.91 -74.95
CA LYS A 5 69.81 10.55 -76.11
C LYS A 5 71.28 10.21 -76.35
N THR A 6 71.84 9.13 -75.79
CA THR A 6 73.29 8.85 -75.94
C THR A 6 73.66 7.41 -76.31
N ARG A 7 72.76 6.66 -76.96
CA ARG A 7 73.10 5.34 -77.54
C ARG A 7 72.41 5.08 -78.89
N GLU A 8 72.49 6.02 -79.80
CA GLU A 8 72.27 5.76 -81.23
C GLU A 8 73.45 6.35 -82.00
N GLY A 9 74.34 5.50 -82.50
CA GLY A 9 75.50 5.94 -83.28
C GLY A 9 76.78 5.18 -82.95
N ALA A 10 76.79 3.86 -83.13
CA ALA A 10 78.04 3.11 -83.21
C ALA A 10 77.91 1.92 -84.16
N GLU A 11 78.58 2.07 -85.31
CA GLU A 11 79.05 1.04 -86.23
C GLU A 11 78.02 0.07 -86.85
N VAL A 12 77.35 0.56 -87.90
CA VAL A 12 76.99 -0.29 -89.05
C VAL A 12 78.29 -0.60 -89.81
N LYS A 13 79.08 -1.55 -89.30
CA LYS A 13 80.18 -2.16 -90.06
C LYS A 13 79.58 -3.31 -90.86
N MET A 14 79.48 -3.15 -92.19
CA MET A 14 79.03 -4.19 -93.10
C MET A 14 79.78 -5.50 -92.82
N ARG A 15 79.10 -6.47 -92.18
CA ARG A 15 79.63 -7.82 -92.01
C ARG A 15 79.51 -8.56 -93.35
N PRO A 16 80.56 -9.26 -93.81
CA PRO A 16 80.51 -9.96 -95.09
C PRO A 16 79.45 -11.06 -95.07
N ARG A 17 78.74 -11.25 -96.19
CA ARG A 17 77.69 -12.27 -96.39
C ARG A 17 78.14 -13.65 -95.86
N ALA A 18 77.26 -14.36 -95.16
CA ALA A 18 77.46 -15.66 -94.50
C ALA A 18 78.24 -16.72 -95.31
N GLY A 19 78.02 -16.77 -96.63
CA GLY A 19 78.76 -17.68 -97.53
C GLY A 19 80.26 -17.35 -97.62
N ASN A 20 80.63 -16.08 -97.44
CA ASN A 20 82.00 -15.60 -97.59
C ASN A 20 82.88 -15.95 -96.38
N GLN A 21 82.31 -16.14 -95.17
CA GLN A 21 83.12 -16.47 -93.98
C GLN A 21 83.51 -17.95 -93.90
N ILE A 22 82.64 -18.88 -94.34
CA ILE A 22 83.00 -20.31 -94.42
C ILE A 22 84.11 -20.51 -95.45
N THR A 23 83.97 -19.90 -96.63
CA THR A 23 84.98 -19.98 -97.69
C THR A 23 86.28 -19.31 -97.28
N THR A 24 86.22 -18.14 -96.62
CA THR A 24 87.43 -17.45 -96.12
C THR A 24 88.15 -18.28 -95.05
N ASN A 25 87.43 -18.91 -94.12
CA ASN A 25 88.06 -19.72 -93.07
C ASN A 25 88.58 -21.06 -93.61
N ALA A 26 87.92 -21.65 -94.61
CA ALA A 26 88.41 -22.83 -95.31
C ALA A 26 89.71 -22.52 -96.08
N VAL A 27 89.75 -21.39 -96.82
CA VAL A 27 90.95 -20.95 -97.56
C VAL A 27 92.12 -20.66 -96.62
N LYS A 28 91.88 -19.97 -95.50
CA LYS A 28 92.91 -19.75 -94.46
C LYS A 28 93.42 -21.06 -93.86
N GLY A 29 92.51 -22.01 -93.59
CA GLY A 29 92.88 -23.35 -93.13
C GLY A 29 93.77 -24.08 -94.14
N SER A 30 93.38 -24.10 -95.41
CA SER A 30 94.17 -24.73 -96.47
C SER A 30 95.55 -24.10 -96.67
N LEU A 31 95.68 -22.77 -96.55
CA LEU A 31 96.96 -22.05 -96.58
C LEU A 31 97.88 -22.46 -95.43
N ILE A 32 97.37 -22.51 -94.20
CA ILE A 32 98.14 -22.97 -93.03
C ILE A 32 98.58 -24.43 -93.22
N GLY A 33 97.70 -25.28 -93.76
CA GLY A 33 98.01 -26.67 -94.06
C GLY A 33 99.17 -26.84 -95.06
N ILE A 34 99.30 -25.95 -96.05
CA ILE A 34 100.41 -25.96 -97.02
C ILE A 34 101.73 -25.50 -96.38
N CYS A 35 101.68 -24.52 -95.48
CA CYS A 35 102.88 -23.98 -94.83
C CYS A 35 103.57 -24.98 -93.88
N ALA A 36 102.82 -25.90 -93.27
CA ALA A 36 103.37 -26.83 -92.28
C ALA A 36 104.41 -27.83 -92.88
N PRO A 37 104.17 -28.52 -94.00
CA PRO A 37 105.16 -29.38 -94.65
C PRO A 37 106.37 -28.62 -95.21
N VAL A 38 106.16 -27.40 -95.72
CA VAL A 38 107.25 -26.52 -96.18
C VAL A 38 108.14 -26.09 -95.00
N GLY A 39 107.53 -25.78 -93.86
CA GLY A 39 108.27 -25.51 -92.62
C GLY A 39 109.06 -26.71 -92.12
N TRP A 40 108.50 -27.92 -92.23
CA TRP A 40 109.20 -29.16 -91.88
C TRP A 40 110.43 -29.40 -92.77
N LEU A 41 110.31 -29.22 -94.09
CA LEU A 41 111.44 -29.31 -95.01
C LEU A 41 112.57 -28.32 -94.68
N ALA A 42 112.22 -27.10 -94.28
CA ALA A 42 113.20 -26.10 -93.87
C ALA A 42 113.95 -26.51 -92.59
N ILE A 43 113.26 -27.13 -91.62
CA ILE A 43 113.86 -27.65 -90.38
C ILE A 43 114.75 -28.86 -90.68
N ASP A 44 114.27 -29.79 -91.51
CA ASP A 44 114.96 -31.03 -91.84
C ASP A 44 116.29 -30.77 -92.57
N ALA A 45 116.28 -29.86 -93.54
CA ALA A 45 117.49 -29.43 -94.26
C ALA A 45 118.53 -28.74 -93.34
N LEU A 46 118.10 -28.14 -92.23
CA LEU A 46 118.97 -27.42 -91.29
C LEU A 46 119.67 -28.37 -90.31
N PHE A 47 119.00 -29.44 -89.88
CA PHE A 47 119.50 -30.34 -88.83
C PHE A 47 120.11 -31.65 -89.32
N PHE A 48 119.66 -32.22 -90.44
CA PHE A 48 120.00 -33.60 -90.84
C PHE A 48 120.92 -33.73 -92.08
N ARG A 49 121.65 -32.66 -92.43
CA ARG A 49 122.55 -32.60 -93.62
C ARG A 49 123.88 -33.35 -93.41
N SER A 50 124.28 -34.22 -94.34
CA SER A 50 125.61 -34.87 -94.36
C SER A 50 126.73 -33.95 -94.88
N SER A 51 127.92 -34.00 -94.25
CA SER A 51 129.06 -33.09 -94.45
C SER A 51 129.73 -33.20 -95.84
N GLY A 52 129.10 -32.63 -96.87
CA GLY A 52 129.67 -32.57 -98.22
C GLY A 52 128.81 -31.93 -99.31
N SER A 53 127.50 -31.71 -99.10
CA SER A 53 126.60 -31.14 -100.11
C SER A 53 126.05 -29.75 -99.73
N SER A 54 125.80 -28.89 -100.73
CA SER A 54 125.12 -27.60 -100.53
C SER A 54 123.66 -27.81 -100.08
N ILE A 55 123.07 -26.84 -99.37
CA ILE A 55 121.67 -26.90 -98.91
C ILE A 55 120.72 -27.16 -100.08
N PHE A 56 120.95 -26.46 -101.20
CA PHE A 56 120.16 -26.62 -102.41
C PHE A 56 120.33 -28.01 -103.03
N GLY A 57 121.54 -28.58 -102.98
CA GLY A 57 121.81 -29.94 -103.44
C GLY A 57 121.14 -31.01 -102.57
N TYR A 58 121.10 -30.82 -101.25
CA TYR A 58 120.42 -31.73 -100.32
C TYR A 58 118.90 -31.73 -100.52
N LEU A 59 118.28 -30.56 -100.58
CA LEU A 59 116.84 -30.42 -100.86
C LEU A 59 116.47 -30.95 -102.26
N ALA A 60 117.28 -30.66 -103.28
CA ALA A 60 117.05 -31.19 -104.62
C ALA A 60 117.13 -32.73 -104.64
N ASN A 61 118.07 -33.33 -103.91
CA ASN A 61 118.17 -34.79 -103.81
C ASN A 61 117.05 -35.40 -102.97
N GLN A 62 116.56 -34.70 -101.94
CA GLN A 62 115.45 -35.20 -101.13
C GLN A 62 114.11 -35.13 -101.88
N ILE A 63 113.96 -34.18 -102.80
CA ILE A 63 112.78 -34.03 -103.65
C ILE A 63 112.87 -34.92 -104.90
N ALA A 64 114.05 -35.07 -105.51
CA ALA A 64 114.23 -35.73 -106.81
C ALA A 64 114.99 -37.08 -106.77
N GLY A 65 115.54 -37.48 -105.63
CA GLY A 65 116.38 -38.68 -105.49
C GLY A 65 115.62 -39.98 -105.24
N ASP A 66 114.38 -39.93 -104.76
CA ASP A 66 113.50 -41.10 -104.60
C ASP A 66 112.02 -40.73 -104.83
N VAL A 67 111.33 -41.51 -105.66
CA VAL A 67 109.92 -41.32 -106.01
C VAL A 67 109.03 -41.43 -104.77
N HIS A 68 109.45 -42.24 -103.78
CA HIS A 68 108.72 -42.43 -102.53
C HIS A 68 108.67 -41.14 -101.69
N SER A 69 109.79 -40.41 -101.59
CA SER A 69 109.89 -39.15 -100.83
C SER A 69 109.03 -38.04 -101.42
N LEU A 70 109.01 -37.90 -102.75
CA LEU A 70 108.13 -36.95 -103.45
C LEU A 70 106.65 -37.26 -103.19
N PHE A 71 106.27 -38.55 -103.18
CA PHE A 71 104.89 -38.96 -102.95
C PHE A 71 104.44 -38.68 -101.51
N ILE A 72 105.31 -38.93 -100.53
CA ILE A 72 105.05 -38.59 -99.12
C ILE A 72 104.90 -37.08 -98.95
N LEU A 73 105.73 -36.28 -99.62
CA LEU A 73 105.67 -34.83 -99.51
C LEU A 73 104.38 -34.26 -100.11
N LEU A 74 104.00 -34.75 -101.29
CA LEU A 74 102.77 -34.35 -101.98
C LEU A 74 101.52 -34.82 -101.21
N TYR A 75 101.57 -36.02 -100.61
CA TYR A 75 100.54 -36.53 -99.71
C TYR A 75 100.42 -35.68 -98.44
N MET A 76 101.53 -35.28 -97.82
CA MET A 76 101.51 -34.39 -96.68
C MET A 76 100.92 -33.03 -97.07
N LEU A 77 101.39 -32.40 -98.15
CA LEU A 77 100.95 -31.06 -98.57
C LEU A 77 99.46 -31.02 -98.93
N PHE A 78 98.98 -32.00 -99.68
CA PHE A 78 97.58 -32.09 -100.07
C PHE A 78 96.70 -32.55 -98.91
N GLY A 79 97.18 -33.52 -98.12
CA GLY A 79 96.48 -34.07 -96.96
C GLY A 79 96.29 -33.04 -95.84
N THR A 80 97.34 -32.30 -95.46
CA THR A 80 97.24 -31.26 -94.41
C THR A 80 96.44 -30.05 -94.88
N SER A 81 96.53 -29.66 -96.16
CA SER A 81 95.73 -28.56 -96.72
C SER A 81 94.24 -28.89 -96.77
N LEU A 82 93.89 -30.10 -97.19
CA LEU A 82 92.50 -30.56 -97.23
C LEU A 82 91.93 -30.75 -95.82
N ALA A 83 92.71 -31.33 -94.90
CA ALA A 83 92.32 -31.49 -93.51
C ALA A 83 92.10 -30.14 -92.80
N MET A 84 93.05 -29.20 -92.92
CA MET A 84 92.89 -27.88 -92.31
C MET A 84 91.81 -27.02 -92.99
N GLY A 85 91.62 -27.17 -94.30
CA GLY A 85 90.53 -26.50 -95.02
C GLY A 85 89.14 -26.99 -94.60
N THR A 86 88.96 -28.31 -94.46
CA THR A 86 87.72 -28.90 -93.95
C THR A 86 87.48 -28.54 -92.49
N PHE A 87 88.52 -28.53 -91.66
CA PHE A 87 88.44 -28.09 -90.26
C PHE A 87 88.06 -26.60 -90.15
N GLY A 88 88.67 -25.73 -90.97
CA GLY A 88 88.31 -24.32 -91.08
C GLY A 88 86.86 -24.08 -91.52
N ALA A 89 86.37 -24.88 -92.47
CA ALA A 89 84.96 -24.85 -92.89
C ALA A 89 84.00 -25.33 -91.78
N LEU A 90 84.42 -26.30 -90.97
CA LEU A 90 83.64 -26.86 -89.87
C LEU A 90 83.55 -25.87 -88.70
N ILE A 91 84.67 -25.20 -88.36
CA ILE A 91 84.70 -24.08 -87.41
C ILE A 91 83.80 -22.93 -87.90
N GLY A 92 83.88 -22.58 -89.18
CA GLY A 92 83.01 -21.55 -89.77
C GLY A 92 81.52 -21.86 -89.65
N ARG A 93 81.12 -23.12 -89.92
CA ARG A 93 79.73 -23.57 -89.72
C ARG A 93 79.30 -23.56 -88.25
N LYS A 94 80.16 -23.98 -87.32
CA LYS A 94 79.86 -24.00 -85.89
C LYS A 94 79.73 -22.59 -85.32
N ASN A 95 80.61 -21.66 -85.71
CA ASN A 95 80.51 -20.25 -85.31
C ASN A 95 79.24 -19.57 -85.84
N MET A 96 78.80 -19.88 -87.06
CA MET A 96 77.53 -19.32 -87.55
C MET A 96 76.32 -19.84 -86.78
N ARG A 97 76.29 -21.13 -86.41
CA ARG A 97 75.22 -21.65 -85.55
C ARG A 97 75.20 -20.96 -84.17
N LEU A 98 76.37 -20.76 -83.57
CA LEU A 98 76.50 -20.06 -82.29
C LEU A 98 76.02 -18.61 -82.38
N LEU A 99 76.33 -17.90 -83.47
CA LEU A 99 75.88 -16.51 -83.68
C LEU A 99 74.36 -16.42 -83.88
N ASP A 100 73.74 -17.39 -84.57
CA ASP A 100 72.28 -17.44 -84.72
C ASP A 100 71.57 -17.80 -83.41
N GLU A 101 72.13 -18.72 -82.62
CA GLU A 101 71.64 -19.06 -81.28
C GLU A 101 71.76 -17.88 -80.30
N GLU A 102 72.91 -17.18 -80.30
CA GLU A 102 73.13 -15.96 -79.50
C GLU A 102 72.11 -14.88 -79.84
N LYS A 103 71.79 -14.70 -81.14
CA LYS A 103 70.78 -13.74 -81.58
C LYS A 103 69.37 -14.10 -81.08
N ARG A 104 68.95 -15.37 -81.24
CA ARG A 104 67.64 -15.83 -80.72
C ARG A 104 67.53 -15.69 -79.21
N MET A 105 68.62 -15.97 -78.48
CA MET A 105 68.67 -15.83 -77.03
C MET A 105 68.56 -14.36 -76.62
N SER A 106 69.25 -13.44 -77.32
CA SER A 106 69.16 -12.01 -77.08
C SER A 106 67.74 -11.48 -77.32
N ASP A 107 67.07 -11.91 -78.39
CA ASP A 107 65.71 -11.48 -78.71
C ASP A 107 64.68 -12.01 -77.68
N THR A 108 64.84 -13.25 -77.23
CA THR A 108 63.99 -13.85 -76.18
C THR A 108 64.20 -13.17 -74.82
N TYR A 109 65.46 -12.89 -74.47
CA TYR A 109 65.81 -12.17 -73.25
C TYR A 109 65.23 -10.76 -73.23
N LYS A 110 65.32 -10.01 -74.34
CA LYS A 110 64.67 -8.70 -74.46
C LYS A 110 63.16 -8.77 -74.27
N LEU A 111 62.49 -9.78 -74.83
CA LEU A 111 61.05 -9.98 -74.65
C LEU A 111 60.69 -10.31 -73.20
N PHE A 112 61.52 -11.12 -72.52
CA PHE A 112 61.32 -11.43 -71.10
C PHE A 112 61.49 -10.17 -70.23
N MET A 113 62.56 -9.41 -70.42
CA MET A 113 62.80 -8.16 -69.69
C MET A 113 61.66 -7.15 -69.89
N GLN A 114 61.11 -7.03 -71.11
CA GLN A 114 59.93 -6.18 -71.35
C GLN A 114 58.67 -6.66 -70.63
N LYS A 115 58.48 -7.99 -70.51
CA LYS A 115 57.34 -8.54 -69.75
C LYS A 115 57.53 -8.36 -68.25
N GLU A 116 58.74 -8.55 -67.75
CA GLU A 116 59.12 -8.35 -66.35
C GLU A 116 58.91 -6.88 -65.94
N GLU A 117 59.41 -5.92 -66.73
CA GLU A 117 59.21 -4.49 -66.48
C GLU A 117 57.71 -4.11 -66.45
N LYS A 118 56.92 -4.63 -67.41
CA LYS A 118 55.46 -4.42 -67.41
C LYS A 118 54.78 -5.05 -66.20
N PHE A 119 55.27 -6.18 -65.72
CA PHE A 119 54.73 -6.85 -64.54
C PHE A 119 55.06 -6.09 -63.25
N GLU A 120 56.30 -5.60 -63.11
CA GLU A 120 56.71 -4.76 -61.98
C GLU A 120 55.93 -3.44 -61.91
N GLN A 121 55.73 -2.77 -63.06
CA GLN A 121 54.92 -1.55 -63.13
C GLN A 121 53.46 -1.81 -62.69
N ARG A 122 52.88 -2.95 -63.12
CA ARG A 122 51.53 -3.35 -62.69
C ARG A 122 51.46 -3.61 -61.19
N LEU A 123 52.40 -4.39 -60.64
CA LEU A 123 52.46 -4.66 -59.20
C LEU A 123 52.61 -3.37 -58.38
N PHE A 124 53.47 -2.45 -58.81
CA PHE A 124 53.67 -1.17 -58.12
C PHE A 124 52.40 -0.31 -58.15
N SER A 125 51.70 -0.26 -59.28
CA SER A 125 50.43 0.46 -59.40
C SER A 125 49.34 -0.13 -58.51
N LEU A 126 49.23 -1.46 -58.46
CA LEU A 126 48.27 -2.18 -57.61
C LEU A 126 48.56 -1.93 -56.13
N GLN A 127 49.84 -1.99 -55.72
CA GLN A 127 50.24 -1.74 -54.34
C GLN A 127 49.94 -0.29 -53.90
N ASN A 128 50.12 0.69 -54.78
CA ASN A 128 49.78 2.08 -54.48
C ASN A 128 48.27 2.32 -54.36
N ARG A 129 47.48 1.74 -55.28
CA ARG A 129 46.00 1.78 -55.20
C ARG A 129 45.51 1.12 -53.91
N MET A 130 46.04 -0.05 -53.58
CA MET A 130 45.69 -0.76 -52.34
C MET A 130 46.06 0.03 -51.08
N ARG A 131 47.24 0.66 -51.05
CA ARG A 131 47.65 1.54 -49.93
C ARG A 131 46.73 2.75 -49.79
N GLY A 132 46.31 3.34 -50.91
CA GLY A 132 45.34 4.43 -50.93
C GLY A 132 43.99 3.98 -50.35
N ILE A 133 43.50 2.81 -50.77
CA ILE A 133 42.27 2.22 -50.22
C ILE A 133 42.39 1.92 -48.73
N THR A 134 43.50 1.35 -48.26
CA THR A 134 43.69 1.11 -46.82
C THR A 134 43.59 2.40 -46.01
N LYS A 135 44.11 3.53 -46.54
CA LYS A 135 43.98 4.83 -45.89
C LYS A 135 42.53 5.33 -45.86
N VAL A 136 41.78 5.14 -46.95
CA VAL A 136 40.35 5.47 -47.01
C VAL A 136 39.55 4.59 -46.06
N SER A 137 39.83 3.28 -45.99
CA SER A 137 39.21 2.33 -45.06
C SER A 137 39.41 2.73 -43.60
N ALA A 138 40.60 3.21 -43.23
CA ALA A 138 40.85 3.71 -41.87
C ALA A 138 39.95 4.93 -41.54
N SER A 139 39.78 5.85 -42.49
CA SER A 139 38.86 7.00 -42.32
C SER A 139 37.39 6.59 -42.26
N ILE A 140 37.00 5.58 -43.06
CA ILE A 140 35.65 4.99 -43.02
C ILE A 140 35.37 4.41 -41.64
N GLN A 141 36.30 3.62 -41.09
CA GLN A 141 36.14 3.00 -39.77
C GLN A 141 36.12 4.02 -38.63
N ALA A 142 36.80 5.16 -38.78
CA ALA A 142 36.80 6.23 -37.77
C ALA A 142 35.56 7.14 -37.82
N SER A 143 34.70 6.99 -38.84
CA SER A 143 33.53 7.85 -39.03
C SER A 143 32.43 7.51 -38.02
N ALA A 144 31.79 8.56 -37.49
CA ALA A 144 30.66 8.42 -36.56
C ALA A 144 29.30 8.49 -37.26
N GLU A 145 29.27 8.91 -38.53
CA GLU A 145 28.05 9.12 -39.31
C GLU A 145 28.08 8.33 -40.62
N LEU A 146 26.94 7.73 -40.97
CA LEU A 146 26.78 6.94 -42.20
C LEU A 146 27.04 7.76 -43.45
N LYS A 147 26.66 9.05 -43.43
CA LYS A 147 26.87 9.96 -44.55
C LYS A 147 28.37 10.14 -44.85
N ASP A 148 29.20 10.29 -43.82
CA ASP A 148 30.64 10.39 -43.98
C ASP A 148 31.26 9.10 -44.48
N VAL A 149 30.77 7.95 -44.02
CA VAL A 149 31.18 6.63 -44.54
C VAL A 149 30.95 6.56 -46.05
N PHE A 150 29.73 6.85 -46.52
CA PHE A 150 29.42 6.80 -47.95
C PHE A 150 30.23 7.82 -48.76
N ARG A 151 30.41 9.03 -48.22
CA ARG A 151 31.22 10.08 -48.85
C ARG A 151 32.65 9.61 -49.08
N LEU A 152 33.29 9.05 -48.05
CA LEU A 152 34.66 8.54 -48.12
C LEU A 152 34.79 7.33 -49.05
N CYS A 153 33.79 6.45 -49.10
CA CYS A 153 33.77 5.34 -50.05
C CYS A 153 33.68 5.84 -51.50
N ALA A 154 32.80 6.82 -51.75
CA ALA A 154 32.64 7.39 -53.09
C ALA A 154 33.91 8.12 -53.55
N ASP A 155 34.54 8.89 -52.67
CA ASP A 155 35.84 9.55 -52.92
C ASP A 155 36.96 8.52 -53.15
N GLY A 156 37.02 7.45 -52.36
CA GLY A 156 38.00 6.38 -52.53
C GLY A 156 37.89 5.66 -53.87
N ILE A 157 36.67 5.33 -54.30
CA ILE A 157 36.45 4.65 -55.57
C ILE A 157 36.68 5.61 -56.76
N HIS A 158 36.28 6.87 -56.65
CA HIS A 158 36.45 7.85 -57.73
C HIS A 158 37.90 8.36 -57.84
N ASP A 159 38.48 8.84 -56.75
CA ASP A 159 39.75 9.56 -56.77
C ASP A 159 40.97 8.64 -56.63
N VAL A 160 40.85 7.54 -55.86
CA VAL A 160 41.99 6.63 -55.60
C VAL A 160 42.01 5.46 -56.59
N LEU A 161 40.84 4.89 -56.88
CA LEU A 161 40.72 3.83 -57.89
C LEU A 161 40.48 4.38 -59.30
N ASP A 162 40.30 5.69 -59.45
CA ASP A 162 40.24 6.37 -60.74
C ASP A 162 39.06 5.91 -61.63
N PHE A 163 37.93 5.54 -61.00
CA PHE A 163 36.70 5.21 -61.73
C PHE A 163 35.94 6.47 -62.13
N ASP A 164 35.34 6.46 -63.32
CA ASP A 164 34.65 7.65 -63.83
C ASP A 164 33.45 8.04 -63.00
N ARG A 165 32.63 7.07 -62.58
CA ARG A 165 31.39 7.32 -61.84
C ARG A 165 31.19 6.30 -60.74
N VAL A 166 30.70 6.81 -59.61
CA VAL A 166 30.38 6.01 -58.42
C VAL A 166 29.02 6.45 -57.92
N ASN A 167 28.11 5.51 -57.72
CA ASN A 167 26.82 5.75 -57.09
C ASN A 167 26.64 4.74 -55.96
N ILE A 168 26.33 5.22 -54.76
CA ILE A 168 26.05 4.37 -53.60
C ILE A 168 24.55 4.41 -53.36
N PHE A 169 23.92 3.23 -53.39
CA PHE A 169 22.48 3.09 -53.15
C PHE A 169 22.23 2.45 -51.79
N LEU A 170 21.19 2.92 -51.10
CA LEU A 170 20.62 2.24 -49.94
C LEU A 170 19.21 1.73 -50.23
N VAL A 171 18.91 0.58 -49.65
CA VAL A 171 17.60 -0.06 -49.69
C VAL A 171 16.69 0.66 -48.70
N ASN A 172 15.69 1.36 -49.23
CA ASN A 172 14.60 1.91 -48.43
C ASN A 172 13.41 0.96 -48.47
N ARG A 173 13.34 0.05 -47.49
CA ARG A 173 12.25 -0.94 -47.39
C ARG A 173 10.86 -0.32 -47.17
N LYS A 174 10.77 0.91 -46.66
CA LYS A 174 9.48 1.59 -46.46
C LYS A 174 8.90 2.09 -47.78
N THR A 175 9.75 2.59 -48.67
CA THR A 175 9.33 3.11 -49.98
C THR A 175 9.39 2.04 -51.07
N GLY A 176 10.09 0.92 -50.83
CA GLY A 176 10.31 -0.13 -51.83
C GLY A 176 11.31 0.30 -52.92
N MET A 177 12.22 1.23 -52.60
CA MET A 177 13.14 1.85 -53.55
C MET A 177 14.60 1.67 -53.12
N LEU A 178 15.48 1.54 -54.10
CA LEU A 178 16.91 1.82 -53.96
C LEU A 178 17.13 3.31 -54.21
N GLU A 179 17.63 4.00 -53.19
CA GLU A 179 17.81 5.45 -53.20
C GLU A 179 19.30 5.79 -53.14
N CYS A 180 19.79 6.57 -54.09
CA CYS A 180 21.17 7.01 -54.08
C CYS A 180 21.41 7.91 -52.87
N GLN A 181 22.44 7.58 -52.08
CA GLN A 181 22.85 8.37 -50.91
C GLN A 181 24.04 9.28 -51.23
N GLU A 182 24.95 8.80 -52.07
CA GLU A 182 26.17 9.51 -52.46
C GLU A 182 26.56 9.17 -53.90
N THR A 183 27.14 10.14 -54.60
CA THR A 183 27.56 10.00 -56.00
C THR A 183 28.82 10.81 -56.32
N ARG A 184 29.66 10.31 -57.23
CA ARG A 184 30.82 10.99 -57.84
C ARG A 184 30.84 10.79 -59.35
N GLY A 185 31.41 11.75 -60.08
CA GLY A 185 31.41 11.73 -61.56
C GLY A 185 30.03 11.89 -62.21
N ASN A 186 29.03 12.34 -61.45
CA ASN A 186 27.66 12.47 -61.93
C ASN A 186 27.50 13.61 -62.96
N LEU A 187 26.54 13.47 -63.86
CA LEU A 187 26.23 14.41 -64.96
C LEU A 187 25.30 15.57 -64.52
N ASN A 188 25.50 16.10 -63.31
CA ASN A 188 24.67 17.15 -62.68
C ASN A 188 23.19 16.75 -62.44
N GLU A 189 22.87 15.46 -62.33
CA GLU A 189 21.54 15.01 -61.86
C GLU A 189 21.46 15.18 -60.33
N ALA A 190 20.31 15.62 -59.79
CA ALA A 190 20.14 15.71 -58.35
C ALA A 190 20.16 14.29 -57.73
N ILE A 191 20.87 14.11 -56.62
CA ILE A 191 20.98 12.80 -55.93
C ILE A 191 19.61 12.20 -55.64
N THR A 192 18.63 13.04 -55.30
CA THR A 192 17.24 12.67 -55.02
C THR A 192 16.50 12.03 -56.21
N ASP A 193 16.93 12.31 -57.44
CA ASP A 193 16.31 11.82 -58.66
C ASP A 193 16.89 10.46 -59.08
N ILE A 194 18.01 10.05 -58.47
CA ILE A 194 18.70 8.78 -58.75
C ILE A 194 18.14 7.72 -57.81
N ARG A 195 17.00 7.15 -58.19
CA ARG A 195 16.34 6.07 -57.45
C ARG A 195 15.70 5.06 -58.39
N VAL A 196 15.74 3.79 -58.01
CA VAL A 196 15.16 2.68 -58.78
C VAL A 196 14.31 1.80 -57.87
N PRO A 197 13.25 1.14 -58.37
CA PRO A 197 12.36 0.35 -57.54
C PRO A 197 12.99 -1.02 -57.25
N LEU A 198 12.64 -1.60 -56.10
CA LEU A 198 12.98 -2.99 -55.73
C LEU A 198 12.03 -3.99 -56.40
N THR A 199 11.79 -3.81 -57.70
CA THR A 199 10.96 -4.66 -58.55
C THR A 199 11.72 -4.96 -59.84
N ASP A 200 11.16 -5.78 -60.72
CA ASP A 200 11.78 -6.11 -62.02
C ASP A 200 12.12 -4.86 -62.85
N ALA A 201 11.40 -3.75 -62.65
CA ALA A 201 11.72 -2.46 -63.30
C ALA A 201 13.06 -1.84 -62.85
N GLY A 202 13.59 -2.25 -61.69
CA GLY A 202 14.91 -1.87 -61.20
C GLY A 202 16.07 -2.62 -61.87
N GLY A 203 15.78 -3.60 -62.73
CA GLY A 203 16.75 -4.36 -63.51
C GLY A 203 17.87 -4.95 -62.64
N ILE A 204 19.10 -4.87 -63.14
CA ILE A 204 20.27 -5.46 -62.48
C ILE A 204 20.60 -4.87 -61.09
N LEU A 205 20.19 -3.63 -60.82
CA LEU A 205 20.36 -3.02 -59.49
C LEU A 205 19.49 -3.72 -58.44
N ASN A 206 18.24 -4.05 -58.78
CA ASN A 206 17.37 -4.83 -57.90
C ASN A 206 17.87 -6.28 -57.78
N LEU A 207 18.26 -6.91 -58.90
CA LEU A 207 18.79 -8.28 -58.88
C LEU A 207 20.04 -8.41 -58.01
N THR A 208 20.89 -7.39 -57.95
CA THR A 208 22.09 -7.36 -57.09
C THR A 208 21.72 -7.48 -55.61
N ILE A 209 20.63 -6.82 -55.19
CA ILE A 209 20.14 -6.89 -53.80
C ILE A 209 19.38 -8.20 -53.54
N GLN A 210 18.60 -8.69 -54.50
CA GLN A 210 17.81 -9.91 -54.36
C GLN A 210 18.67 -11.17 -54.32
N ASP A 211 19.66 -11.26 -55.21
CA ASP A 211 20.57 -12.41 -55.31
C ASP A 211 21.73 -12.33 -54.31
N ASP A 212 21.92 -11.17 -53.67
CA ASP A 212 23.03 -10.86 -52.79
C ASP A 212 24.40 -11.27 -53.38
N ARG A 213 24.66 -10.83 -54.62
CA ARG A 213 25.91 -11.13 -55.32
C ARG A 213 26.41 -9.96 -56.15
N ALA A 214 27.73 -9.89 -56.30
CA ALA A 214 28.35 -8.92 -57.19
C ALA A 214 28.07 -9.25 -58.67
N TYR A 215 27.76 -8.23 -59.45
CA TYR A 215 27.57 -8.30 -60.88
C TYR A 215 28.59 -7.44 -61.60
N VAL A 216 29.29 -8.00 -62.59
CA VAL A 216 30.24 -7.27 -63.43
C VAL A 216 29.83 -7.47 -64.88
N VAL A 217 29.60 -6.36 -65.58
CA VAL A 217 29.22 -6.34 -67.00
C VAL A 217 30.30 -5.57 -67.74
N ARG A 218 31.03 -6.21 -68.64
CA ARG A 218 32.20 -5.63 -69.34
C ARG A 218 31.89 -5.08 -70.73
N GLY A 219 30.67 -5.27 -71.21
CA GLY A 219 30.25 -4.84 -72.56
C GLY A 219 28.79 -5.12 -72.84
N VAL A 220 28.32 -4.69 -74.03
CA VAL A 220 26.92 -4.87 -74.46
C VAL A 220 26.58 -6.35 -74.63
N GLU A 221 27.56 -7.17 -74.97
CA GLU A 221 27.44 -8.60 -75.24
C GLU A 221 27.04 -9.41 -73.99
N GLU A 222 27.42 -8.93 -72.80
CA GLU A 222 27.10 -9.54 -71.50
C GLU A 222 25.75 -9.05 -70.94
N MET A 223 25.10 -8.10 -71.61
CA MET A 223 23.89 -7.45 -71.13
C MET A 223 22.63 -8.29 -71.43
N LYS A 224 22.13 -9.00 -70.40
CA LYS A 224 20.88 -9.77 -70.48
C LYS A 224 19.63 -8.86 -70.49
N PRO A 225 18.47 -9.33 -71.01
CA PRO A 225 17.22 -8.56 -70.98
C PRO A 225 16.78 -8.15 -69.56
N GLU A 226 16.93 -9.06 -68.60
CA GLU A 226 16.59 -8.85 -67.18
C GLU A 226 17.47 -7.80 -66.48
N TYR A 227 18.65 -7.52 -67.04
CA TYR A 227 19.57 -6.54 -66.45
C TYR A 227 19.16 -5.09 -66.78
N ARG A 228 18.29 -4.90 -67.78
CA ARG A 228 17.91 -3.57 -68.26
C ARG A 228 16.93 -2.92 -67.30
N LEU A 229 17.16 -1.63 -67.04
CA LEU A 229 16.23 -0.82 -66.28
C LEU A 229 14.91 -0.65 -67.07
N GLY A 230 13.79 -0.76 -66.37
CA GLY A 230 12.46 -0.48 -66.91
C GLY A 230 12.21 1.01 -67.08
N HIS A 231 11.23 1.38 -67.89
CA HIS A 231 10.79 2.77 -68.04
C HIS A 231 10.07 3.24 -66.76
N PRO A 232 10.32 4.46 -66.24
CA PRO A 232 11.15 5.54 -66.80
C PRO A 232 12.62 5.56 -66.33
N TYR A 233 13.05 4.57 -65.54
CA TYR A 233 14.37 4.52 -64.90
C TYR A 233 15.52 4.35 -65.90
N ASP A 234 15.24 3.78 -67.07
CA ASP A 234 16.14 3.71 -68.23
C ASP A 234 16.61 5.09 -68.73
N ARG A 235 15.89 6.17 -68.39
CA ARG A 235 16.24 7.55 -68.74
C ARG A 235 17.24 8.21 -67.80
N ILE A 236 17.50 7.63 -66.63
CA ILE A 236 18.40 8.21 -65.63
C ILE A 236 19.83 8.12 -66.16
N LYS A 237 20.46 9.27 -66.44
CA LYS A 237 21.77 9.29 -67.10
C LYS A 237 22.88 8.85 -66.15
N ALA A 238 22.73 9.09 -64.84
CA ALA A 238 23.68 8.72 -63.81
C ALA A 238 23.98 7.22 -63.75
N ILE A 239 22.97 6.37 -64.01
CA ILE A 239 23.10 4.90 -63.92
C ILE A 239 23.09 4.19 -65.28
N ARG A 240 23.08 4.94 -66.38
CA ARG A 240 23.14 4.38 -67.74
C ARG A 240 24.60 4.19 -68.17
N SER A 241 25.08 2.94 -68.12
CA SER A 241 26.40 2.52 -68.62
C SER A 241 26.32 1.23 -69.44
N ILE A 242 27.37 0.94 -70.20
CA ILE A 242 27.54 -0.29 -71.01
C ILE A 242 28.54 -1.23 -70.34
N SER A 243 29.50 -0.69 -69.58
CA SER A 243 30.44 -1.43 -68.76
C SER A 243 30.33 -0.88 -67.33
N PHE A 244 29.98 -1.73 -66.37
CA PHE A 244 29.76 -1.34 -64.98
C PHE A 244 29.84 -2.56 -64.07
N MET A 245 29.99 -2.28 -62.78
CA MET A 245 29.97 -3.28 -61.72
C MET A 245 29.07 -2.85 -60.58
N LEU A 246 28.35 -3.81 -60.02
CA LEU A 246 27.46 -3.65 -58.89
C LEU A 246 27.93 -4.56 -57.76
N ILE A 247 28.21 -4.00 -56.59
CA ILE A 247 28.68 -4.76 -55.43
C ILE A 247 27.77 -4.45 -54.24
N PRO A 248 27.07 -5.45 -53.67
CA PRO A 248 26.26 -5.23 -52.48
C PRO A 248 27.13 -5.02 -51.24
N PHE A 249 26.59 -4.28 -50.27
CA PHE A 249 27.13 -4.18 -48.92
C PHE A 249 26.01 -4.38 -47.88
N HIS A 250 26.41 -4.76 -46.67
CA HIS A 250 25.54 -5.44 -45.72
C HIS A 250 25.46 -4.72 -44.37
N ASP A 251 24.35 -4.94 -43.66
CA ASP A 251 24.26 -4.72 -42.22
C ASP A 251 23.93 -6.07 -41.58
N GLY A 252 24.94 -6.71 -40.98
CA GLY A 252 24.83 -8.09 -40.51
C GLY A 252 24.78 -9.09 -41.67
N GLN A 253 23.64 -9.75 -41.86
CA GLN A 253 23.43 -10.75 -42.92
C GLN A 253 22.49 -10.25 -44.04
N GLU A 254 22.02 -9.00 -43.95
CA GLU A 254 21.09 -8.45 -44.92
C GLU A 254 21.81 -7.44 -45.83
N PRO A 255 21.63 -7.52 -47.17
CA PRO A 255 22.12 -6.48 -48.08
C PRO A 255 21.32 -5.21 -47.84
N VAL A 256 22.01 -4.14 -47.46
CA VAL A 256 21.40 -2.84 -47.16
C VAL A 256 21.62 -1.81 -48.26
N GLY A 257 22.50 -2.11 -49.21
CA GLY A 257 22.80 -1.23 -50.31
C GLY A 257 23.77 -1.84 -51.30
N LEU A 258 24.17 -1.06 -52.29
CA LEU A 258 25.17 -1.45 -53.27
C LEU A 258 26.02 -0.27 -53.75
N PHE A 259 27.23 -0.58 -54.19
CA PHE A 259 28.07 0.29 -55.02
C PHE A 259 27.76 0.02 -56.48
N ALA A 260 27.44 1.06 -57.24
CA ALA A 260 27.34 1.03 -58.69
C ALA A 260 28.46 1.87 -59.28
N VAL A 261 29.41 1.22 -59.94
CA VAL A 261 30.65 1.84 -60.41
C VAL A 261 30.81 1.60 -61.90
N ASP A 262 31.24 2.61 -62.65
CA ASP A 262 31.48 2.47 -64.10
C ASP A 262 32.59 3.37 -64.64
N ASN A 263 33.09 3.00 -65.82
CA ASN A 263 34.08 3.74 -66.62
C ASN A 263 33.47 4.26 -67.92
N LYS A 264 32.40 5.06 -67.82
CA LYS A 264 31.66 5.55 -68.99
C LYS A 264 32.46 6.46 -69.92
N PHE A 265 33.34 7.31 -69.39
CA PHE A 265 34.09 8.30 -70.16
C PHE A 265 35.39 7.73 -70.73
N LYS A 266 36.15 6.99 -69.91
CA LYS A 266 37.41 6.32 -70.29
C LYS A 266 37.17 5.10 -71.18
N LYS A 267 36.00 4.45 -71.05
CA LYS A 267 35.63 3.21 -71.77
C LYS A 267 36.62 2.07 -71.58
N GLU A 268 37.31 2.06 -70.45
CA GLU A 268 38.21 0.98 -70.07
C GLU A 268 37.41 -0.22 -69.54
N ALA A 269 37.88 -1.43 -69.84
CA ALA A 269 37.30 -2.64 -69.30
C ALA A 269 37.67 -2.77 -67.82
N ILE A 270 36.70 -3.17 -67.00
CA ILE A 270 36.91 -3.41 -65.57
C ILE A 270 37.72 -4.70 -65.41
N ASN A 271 38.80 -4.66 -64.65
CA ASN A 271 39.65 -5.82 -64.36
C ASN A 271 39.21 -6.54 -63.08
N ASP A 272 39.47 -7.85 -62.97
CA ASP A 272 39.09 -8.65 -61.79
C ASP A 272 39.74 -8.12 -60.49
N GLU A 273 40.97 -7.62 -60.58
CA GLU A 273 41.70 -7.02 -59.46
C GLU A 273 40.97 -5.80 -58.87
N GLU A 274 40.26 -5.04 -59.71
CA GLU A 274 39.51 -3.85 -59.28
C GLU A 274 38.19 -4.24 -58.62
N VAL A 275 37.59 -5.34 -59.08
CA VAL A 275 36.41 -5.95 -58.46
C VAL A 275 36.74 -6.36 -57.03
N ASP A 276 37.85 -7.06 -56.84
CA ASP A 276 38.31 -7.50 -55.51
C ASP A 276 38.54 -6.32 -54.56
N ILE A 277 39.13 -5.23 -55.04
CA ILE A 277 39.38 -4.04 -54.20
C ILE A 277 38.08 -3.37 -53.77
N ILE A 278 37.09 -3.25 -54.67
CA ILE A 278 35.79 -2.65 -54.31
C ILE A 278 34.98 -3.59 -53.41
N MET A 279 35.09 -4.92 -53.59
CA MET A 279 34.49 -5.88 -52.65
C MET A 279 35.05 -5.69 -51.24
N VAL A 280 36.37 -5.53 -51.10
CA VAL A 280 36.99 -5.21 -49.80
C VAL A 280 36.43 -3.90 -49.23
N LEU A 281 36.30 -2.84 -50.03
CA LEU A 281 35.68 -1.59 -49.59
C LEU A 281 34.22 -1.77 -49.15
N ALA A 282 33.47 -2.63 -49.86
CA ALA A 282 32.09 -2.94 -49.50
C ALA A 282 32.00 -3.64 -48.14
N ASP A 283 32.86 -4.62 -47.88
CA ASP A 283 32.96 -5.25 -46.56
C ASP A 283 33.35 -4.24 -45.46
N GLN A 284 34.29 -3.34 -45.74
CA GLN A 284 34.66 -2.27 -44.78
C GLN A 284 33.50 -1.32 -44.51
N THR A 285 32.70 -1.02 -45.52
CA THR A 285 31.49 -0.21 -45.39
C THR A 285 30.47 -0.92 -44.50
N SER A 286 30.25 -2.22 -44.73
CA SER A 286 29.37 -3.06 -43.90
C SER A 286 29.76 -3.03 -42.42
N VAL A 287 31.06 -3.17 -42.14
CA VAL A 287 31.59 -3.09 -40.77
C VAL A 287 31.37 -1.71 -40.15
N ALA A 288 31.63 -0.63 -40.90
CA ALA A 288 31.45 0.73 -40.39
C ALA A 288 29.97 1.04 -40.10
N ILE A 289 29.05 0.61 -40.96
CA ILE A 289 27.59 0.73 -40.74
C ILE A 289 27.19 0.05 -39.43
N SER A 290 27.62 -1.20 -39.24
CA SER A 290 27.32 -1.98 -38.03
C SER A 290 27.88 -1.32 -36.77
N ASN A 291 29.13 -0.83 -36.82
CA ASN A 291 29.77 -0.14 -35.70
C ASN A 291 29.02 1.13 -35.29
N ILE A 292 28.65 1.98 -36.25
CA ILE A 292 27.89 3.21 -35.98
C ILE A 292 26.54 2.89 -35.34
N ARG A 293 25.85 1.85 -35.84
CA ARG A 293 24.58 1.38 -35.27
C ARG A 293 24.75 0.89 -33.83
N LEU A 294 25.78 0.09 -33.56
CA LEU A 294 26.09 -0.43 -32.23
C LEU A 294 26.41 0.70 -31.24
N ILE A 295 27.29 1.64 -31.61
CA ILE A 295 27.67 2.77 -30.74
C ILE A 295 26.45 3.63 -30.41
N ASN A 296 25.60 3.91 -31.39
CA ASN A 296 24.38 4.68 -31.15
C ASN A 296 23.38 3.91 -30.27
N GLY A 297 23.31 2.58 -30.41
CA GLY A 297 22.53 1.71 -29.53
C GLY A 297 23.02 1.77 -28.07
N ILE A 298 24.34 1.68 -27.87
CA ILE A 298 24.96 1.78 -26.54
C ILE A 298 24.66 3.13 -25.89
N ARG A 299 24.83 4.24 -26.62
CA ARG A 299 24.53 5.60 -26.10
C ARG A 299 23.09 5.73 -25.63
N ARG A 300 22.13 5.26 -26.43
CA ARG A 300 20.71 5.27 -26.03
C ARG A 300 20.46 4.41 -24.79
N MET A 301 21.15 3.28 -24.67
CA MET A 301 21.01 2.42 -23.51
C MET A 301 21.57 3.06 -22.24
N ASP A 302 22.70 3.76 -22.35
CA ASP A 302 23.30 4.53 -21.24
C ASP A 302 22.35 5.62 -20.73
N ASP A 303 21.74 6.39 -21.63
CA ASP A 303 20.73 7.40 -21.28
C ASP A 303 19.51 6.79 -20.55
N LEU A 304 18.99 5.68 -21.07
CA LEU A 304 17.86 4.96 -20.45
C LEU A 304 18.23 4.39 -19.08
N MET A 305 19.44 3.84 -18.93
CA MET A 305 19.93 3.34 -17.65
C MET A 305 20.07 4.49 -16.64
N GLY A 306 20.60 5.65 -17.07
CA GLY A 306 20.67 6.84 -16.24
C GLY A 306 19.30 7.26 -15.69
N GLN A 307 18.28 7.33 -16.54
CA GLN A 307 16.90 7.64 -16.14
C GLN A 307 16.27 6.58 -15.24
N ALA A 308 16.58 5.30 -15.48
CA ALA A 308 16.11 4.21 -14.62
C ALA A 308 16.71 4.32 -13.21
N PHE A 309 18.01 4.61 -13.10
CA PHE A 309 18.68 4.77 -11.82
C PHE A 309 18.13 5.95 -11.01
N THR A 310 17.88 7.10 -11.64
CA THR A 310 17.26 8.26 -10.96
C THR A 310 15.86 7.91 -10.46
N THR A 311 15.04 7.28 -11.31
CA THR A 311 13.69 6.83 -10.93
C THR A 311 13.71 5.86 -9.76
N ILE A 312 14.65 4.90 -9.75
CA ILE A 312 14.80 3.94 -8.65
C ILE A 312 15.23 4.65 -7.36
N LYS A 313 16.16 5.60 -7.44
CA LYS A 313 16.61 6.39 -6.29
C LYS A 313 15.44 7.17 -5.66
N ASP A 314 14.67 7.90 -6.47
CA ASP A 314 13.54 8.71 -6.00
C ASP A 314 12.41 7.85 -5.42
N ARG A 315 12.19 6.65 -5.97
CA ARG A 315 11.25 5.67 -5.38
C ARG A 315 11.72 5.18 -4.03
N ARG A 316 13.02 4.88 -3.89
CA ARG A 316 13.58 4.41 -2.62
C ARG A 316 13.46 5.45 -1.51
N GLU A 317 13.68 6.72 -1.81
CA GLU A 317 13.51 7.82 -0.85
C GLU A 317 12.05 7.94 -0.37
N ARG A 318 11.09 7.91 -1.30
CA ARG A 318 9.65 7.91 -0.93
C ARG A 318 9.23 6.72 -0.08
N TYR A 319 9.73 5.51 -0.40
CA TYR A 319 9.44 4.33 0.42
C TYR A 319 10.01 4.45 1.84
N ALA A 320 11.17 5.10 2.01
CA ALA A 320 11.72 5.36 3.34
C ALA A 320 10.82 6.30 4.16
N GLU A 321 10.28 7.36 3.56
CA GLU A 321 9.33 8.26 4.24
C GLU A 321 8.01 7.56 4.60
N GLU A 322 7.46 6.76 3.69
CA GLU A 322 6.22 6.01 3.92
C GLU A 322 6.37 4.99 5.05
N THR A 323 7.48 4.26 5.08
CA THR A 323 7.76 3.29 6.15
C THR A 323 7.95 3.96 7.51
N GLN A 324 8.55 5.16 7.56
CA GLN A 324 8.63 5.94 8.79
C GLN A 324 7.25 6.40 9.27
N LYS A 325 6.40 6.92 8.38
CA LYS A 325 5.01 7.29 8.70
C LYS A 325 4.21 6.10 9.24
N LEU A 326 4.37 4.94 8.62
CA LEU A 326 3.72 3.70 9.07
C LEU A 326 4.18 3.28 10.48
N ALA A 327 5.48 3.39 10.77
CA ALA A 327 6.03 3.10 12.10
C ALA A 327 5.48 4.04 13.19
N MET A 328 5.38 5.35 12.89
CA MET A 328 4.76 6.33 13.79
C MET A 328 3.28 6.04 14.02
N SER A 329 2.53 5.73 12.96
CA SER A 329 1.11 5.39 13.05
C SER A 329 0.90 4.12 13.89
N THR A 330 1.71 3.07 13.66
CA THR A 330 1.66 1.82 14.44
C THR A 330 1.92 2.07 15.93
N THR A 331 2.87 2.95 16.25
CA THR A 331 3.17 3.32 17.65
C THR A 331 2.00 4.06 18.30
N SER A 332 1.37 4.99 17.58
CA SER A 332 0.18 5.71 18.06
C SER A 332 -1.01 4.76 18.27
N PHE A 333 -1.23 3.83 17.35
CA PHE A 333 -2.28 2.82 17.43
C PHE A 333 -2.09 1.91 18.64
N ARG A 334 -0.86 1.46 18.90
CA ARG A 334 -0.53 0.68 20.10
C ARG A 334 -0.89 1.43 21.38
N LYS A 335 -0.57 2.73 21.46
CA LYS A 335 -0.91 3.56 22.62
C LYS A 335 -2.42 3.71 22.79
N SER A 336 -3.17 3.92 21.71
CA SER A 336 -4.64 3.96 21.75
C SER A 336 -5.24 2.63 22.21
N ALA A 337 -4.69 1.50 21.76
CA ALA A 337 -5.11 0.18 22.20
C ALA A 337 -4.88 -0.03 23.72
N GLU A 338 -3.72 0.42 24.24
CA GLU A 338 -3.43 0.38 25.69
C GLU A 338 -4.42 1.24 26.51
N THR A 339 -4.76 2.44 26.04
CA THR A 339 -5.79 3.27 26.70
C THR A 339 -7.15 2.59 26.66
N MET A 340 -7.54 2.03 25.51
CA MET A 340 -8.83 1.35 25.36
C MET A 340 -8.95 0.12 26.27
N THR A 341 -7.86 -0.63 26.50
CA THR A 341 -7.85 -1.74 27.47
C THR A 341 -8.03 -1.25 28.90
N MET A 342 -7.42 -0.12 29.27
CA MET A 342 -7.56 0.48 30.60
C MET A 342 -8.99 1.00 30.82
N ASP A 343 -9.56 1.68 29.84
CA ASP A 343 -10.94 2.16 29.88
C ASP A 343 -11.94 0.99 29.99
N ALA A 344 -11.66 -0.14 29.32
CA ALA A 344 -12.46 -1.35 29.42
C ALA A 344 -12.41 -1.99 30.83
N GLU A 345 -11.24 -1.98 31.48
CA GLU A 345 -11.11 -2.44 32.88
C GLU A 345 -11.89 -1.53 33.84
N GLU A 346 -11.81 -0.21 33.67
CA GLU A 346 -12.56 0.74 34.49
C GLU A 346 -14.08 0.57 34.31
N MET A 347 -14.53 0.31 33.08
CA MET A 347 -15.92 0.02 32.77
C MET A 347 -16.43 -1.27 33.42
N LEU A 348 -15.59 -2.32 33.49
CA LEU A 348 -15.95 -3.56 34.20
C LEU A 348 -16.14 -3.32 35.70
N VAL A 349 -15.27 -2.51 36.32
CA VAL A 349 -15.41 -2.13 37.74
C VAL A 349 -16.67 -1.29 37.97
N ALA A 350 -16.95 -0.33 37.10
CA ALA A 350 -18.16 0.48 37.17
C ALA A 350 -19.43 -0.39 37.03
N SER A 351 -19.42 -1.36 36.11
CA SER A 351 -20.53 -2.29 35.92
C SER A 351 -20.78 -3.19 37.14
N ASP A 352 -19.74 -3.68 37.82
CA ASP A 352 -19.88 -4.44 39.08
C ASP A 352 -20.50 -3.57 40.19
N GLN A 353 -20.09 -2.30 40.27
CA GLN A 353 -20.63 -1.34 41.23
C GLN A 353 -22.12 -1.07 40.97
N GLU A 354 -22.52 -0.87 39.71
CA GLU A 354 -23.93 -0.71 39.34
C GLU A 354 -24.77 -1.94 39.69
N MET A 355 -24.21 -3.15 39.50
CA MET A 355 -24.89 -4.40 39.87
C MET A 355 -25.16 -4.46 41.38
N LYS A 356 -24.21 -4.03 42.22
CA LYS A 356 -24.42 -3.94 43.67
C LYS A 356 -25.48 -2.92 44.05
N ILE A 357 -25.47 -1.75 43.41
CA ILE A 357 -26.49 -0.71 43.64
C ILE A 357 -27.88 -1.23 43.25
N ALA A 358 -27.99 -1.99 42.15
CA ALA A 358 -29.24 -2.61 41.75
C ALA A 358 -29.74 -3.63 42.78
N ASP A 359 -28.85 -4.48 43.34
CA ASP A 359 -29.21 -5.42 44.40
C ASP A 359 -29.67 -4.72 45.69
N ASP A 360 -28.95 -3.68 46.12
CA ASP A 360 -29.34 -2.87 47.28
C ASP A 360 -30.69 -2.18 47.05
N PHE A 361 -30.97 -1.73 45.82
CA PHE A 361 -32.24 -1.12 45.45
C PHE A 361 -33.39 -2.14 45.50
N ASP A 362 -33.20 -3.35 44.99
CA ASP A 362 -34.19 -4.42 45.07
C ASP A 362 -34.50 -4.80 46.53
N ARG A 363 -33.46 -4.89 47.38
CA ARG A 363 -33.62 -5.13 48.81
C ARG A 363 -34.41 -4.01 49.50
N ALA A 364 -34.08 -2.75 49.20
CA ALA A 364 -34.83 -1.60 49.71
C ALA A 364 -36.30 -1.62 49.24
N GLY A 365 -36.55 -2.03 48.00
CA GLY A 365 -37.90 -2.19 47.46
C GLY A 365 -38.74 -3.21 48.25
N VAL A 366 -38.15 -4.36 48.61
CA VAL A 366 -38.80 -5.37 49.46
C VAL A 366 -39.06 -4.85 50.87
N GLU A 367 -38.12 -4.12 51.47
CA GLU A 367 -38.30 -3.56 52.81
C GLU A 367 -39.43 -2.51 52.86
N VAL A 368 -39.49 -1.63 51.86
CA VAL A 368 -40.59 -0.66 51.72
C VAL A 368 -41.92 -1.37 51.56
N ALA A 369 -42.01 -2.44 50.76
CA ALA A 369 -43.24 -3.21 50.59
C ALA A 369 -43.73 -3.78 51.93
N ASN A 370 -42.84 -4.39 52.72
CA ASN A 370 -43.17 -4.92 54.04
C ASN A 370 -43.64 -3.81 55.01
N GLN A 371 -43.00 -2.64 54.99
CA GLN A 371 -43.41 -1.49 55.79
C GLN A 371 -44.80 -0.98 55.38
N MET A 372 -45.14 -1.02 54.08
CA MET A 372 -46.47 -0.65 53.60
C MET A 372 -47.55 -1.64 54.09
N ASP A 373 -47.24 -2.94 54.15
CA ASP A 373 -48.17 -3.94 54.70
C ASP A 373 -48.41 -3.71 56.21
N GLU A 374 -47.36 -3.42 56.97
CA GLU A 374 -47.47 -3.11 58.41
C GLU A 374 -48.24 -1.81 58.67
N LEU A 375 -48.00 -0.78 57.85
CA LEU A 375 -48.76 0.47 57.88
C LEU A 375 -50.24 0.24 57.58
N THR A 376 -50.56 -0.60 56.59
CA THR A 376 -51.94 -0.94 56.22
C THR A 376 -52.65 -1.63 57.39
N SER A 377 -52.01 -2.62 58.01
CA SER A 377 -52.52 -3.29 59.23
C SER A 377 -52.75 -2.31 60.39
N SER A 378 -51.81 -1.40 60.62
CA SER A 378 -51.93 -0.35 61.63
C SER A 378 -53.12 0.58 61.35
N MET A 379 -53.34 0.94 60.08
CA MET A 379 -54.49 1.76 59.67
C MET A 379 -55.82 1.04 59.89
N GLU A 380 -55.89 -0.27 59.66
CA GLU A 380 -57.08 -1.07 59.98
C GLU A 380 -57.36 -1.13 61.49
N GLU A 381 -56.32 -1.22 62.32
CA GLU A 381 -56.45 -1.16 63.77
C GLU A 381 -56.93 0.22 64.24
N ILE A 382 -56.33 1.30 63.75
CA ILE A 382 -56.76 2.68 64.04
C ILE A 382 -58.23 2.85 63.65
N THR A 383 -58.64 2.36 62.48
CA THR A 383 -60.04 2.43 62.03
C THR A 383 -60.98 1.71 62.98
N ARG A 384 -60.59 0.53 63.50
CA ARG A 384 -61.36 -0.20 64.52
C ARG A 384 -61.46 0.59 65.83
N VAL A 385 -60.36 1.17 66.30
CA VAL A 385 -60.34 2.00 67.52
C VAL A 385 -61.26 3.21 67.37
N VAL A 386 -61.17 3.92 66.24
CA VAL A 386 -62.04 5.08 65.95
C VAL A 386 -63.52 4.67 65.94
N ARG A 387 -63.86 3.51 65.37
CA ARG A 387 -65.24 2.99 65.37
C ARG A 387 -65.75 2.71 66.79
N ASN A 388 -64.96 2.01 67.60
CA ASN A 388 -65.32 1.70 69.00
C ASN A 388 -65.42 2.97 69.85
N MET A 389 -64.58 3.97 69.57
CA MET A 389 -64.66 5.28 70.22
C MET A 389 -65.96 6.00 69.85
N GLY A 390 -66.42 5.91 68.59
CA GLY A 390 -67.73 6.40 68.18
C GLY A 390 -68.89 5.75 68.93
N GLU A 391 -68.86 4.42 69.11
CA GLU A 391 -69.86 3.69 69.91
C GLU A 391 -69.83 4.12 71.38
N THR A 392 -68.63 4.23 71.97
CA THR A 392 -68.45 4.67 73.37
C THR A 392 -68.96 6.09 73.60
N LEU A 393 -68.72 7.01 72.65
CA LEU A 393 -69.25 8.38 72.72
C LEU A 393 -70.78 8.41 72.68
N GLN A 394 -71.41 7.52 71.89
CA GLN A 394 -72.86 7.38 71.83
C GLN A 394 -73.43 6.84 73.15
N ASP A 395 -72.77 5.85 73.77
CA ASP A 395 -73.13 5.33 75.09
C ASP A 395 -73.01 6.41 76.18
N ILE A 396 -71.91 7.17 76.17
CA ILE A 396 -71.70 8.29 77.10
C ILE A 396 -72.82 9.32 76.94
N ARG A 397 -73.19 9.67 75.70
CA ARG A 397 -74.29 10.60 75.43
C ARG A 397 -75.60 10.09 76.02
N THR A 398 -75.94 8.83 75.79
CA THR A 398 -77.18 8.21 76.29
C THR A 398 -77.19 8.21 77.83
N ARG A 399 -76.09 7.81 78.47
CA ARG A 399 -75.97 7.84 79.94
C ARG A 399 -76.03 9.25 80.53
N ALA A 400 -75.49 10.25 79.83
CA ALA A 400 -75.61 11.64 80.25
C ALA A 400 -77.07 12.13 80.19
N GLU A 401 -77.82 11.75 79.15
CA GLU A 401 -79.26 12.03 79.04
C GLU A 401 -80.08 11.32 80.14
N GLU A 402 -79.78 10.05 80.43
CA GLU A 402 -80.40 9.30 81.54
C GLU A 402 -80.08 9.93 82.91
N SER A 403 -78.83 10.34 83.13
CA SER A 403 -78.40 10.99 84.37
C SER A 403 -79.12 12.33 84.58
N ALA A 404 -79.29 13.12 83.52
CA ALA A 404 -80.04 14.39 83.60
C ALA A 404 -81.52 14.16 83.97
N LEU A 405 -82.15 13.10 83.44
CA LEU A 405 -83.51 12.73 83.81
C LEU A 405 -83.60 12.22 85.27
N ALA A 406 -82.60 11.47 85.73
CA ALA A 406 -82.54 11.00 87.11
C ALA A 406 -82.38 12.18 88.09
N ASP A 407 -81.53 13.16 87.78
CA ASP A 407 -81.37 14.38 88.58
C ASP A 407 -82.68 15.16 88.72
N GLU A 408 -83.48 15.27 87.65
CA GLU A 408 -84.79 15.95 87.71
C GLU A 408 -85.78 15.19 88.61
N ARG A 409 -85.80 13.85 88.56
CA ARG A 409 -86.63 13.03 89.46
C ARG A 409 -86.21 13.18 90.92
N VAL A 410 -84.91 13.16 91.20
CA VAL A 410 -84.39 13.37 92.56
C VAL A 410 -84.82 14.74 93.08
N LYS A 411 -84.78 15.77 92.24
CA LYS A 411 -85.23 17.11 92.59
C LYS A 411 -86.73 17.18 92.91
N GLU A 412 -87.57 16.51 92.12
CA GLU A 412 -89.01 16.37 92.40
C GLU A 412 -89.26 15.63 93.74
N GLU A 413 -88.56 14.53 93.98
CA GLU A 413 -88.72 13.73 95.20
C GLU A 413 -88.25 14.48 96.45
N VAL A 414 -87.13 15.21 96.35
CA VAL A 414 -86.67 16.11 97.42
C VAL A 414 -87.71 17.20 97.70
N SER A 415 -88.27 17.84 96.68
CA SER A 415 -89.32 18.85 96.85
C SER A 415 -90.56 18.27 97.53
N SER A 416 -91.00 17.07 97.14
CA SER A 416 -92.11 16.38 97.80
C SER A 416 -91.78 16.03 99.24
N GLY A 417 -90.54 15.62 99.53
CA GLY A 417 -90.07 15.32 100.88
C GLY A 417 -90.09 16.56 101.78
N GLU A 418 -89.68 17.72 101.27
CA GLU A 418 -89.76 18.99 102.00
C GLU A 418 -91.20 19.35 102.41
N ASP A 419 -92.19 19.09 101.55
CA ASP A 419 -93.60 19.32 101.86
C ASP A 419 -94.10 18.39 102.98
N VAL A 420 -93.74 17.10 102.93
CA VAL A 420 -94.08 16.13 103.99
C VAL A 420 -93.44 16.52 105.33
N PHE A 421 -92.18 16.94 105.34
CA PHE A 421 -91.52 17.42 106.57
C PHE A 421 -92.20 18.69 107.13
N ARG A 422 -92.65 19.59 106.26
CA ARG A 422 -93.38 20.79 106.66
C ARG A 422 -94.72 20.43 107.32
N GLU A 423 -95.46 19.49 106.75
CA GLU A 423 -96.71 19.00 107.32
C GLU A 423 -96.48 18.32 108.69
N ALA A 424 -95.44 17.47 108.80
CA ALA A 424 -95.07 16.85 110.06
C ALA A 424 -94.70 17.88 111.14
N GLY A 425 -93.96 18.94 110.78
CA GLY A 425 -93.63 20.04 111.69
C GLY A 425 -94.87 20.77 112.21
N GLN A 426 -95.84 21.06 111.33
CA GLN A 426 -97.13 21.66 111.70
C GLN A 426 -97.92 20.73 112.65
N GLY A 427 -97.89 19.42 112.38
CA GLY A 427 -98.52 18.41 113.23
C GLY A 427 -97.94 18.37 114.65
N ILE A 428 -96.62 18.49 114.78
CA ILE A 428 -95.93 18.55 116.08
C ILE A 428 -96.32 19.82 116.85
N GLU A 429 -96.39 20.98 116.19
CA GLU A 429 -96.78 22.24 116.84
C GLU A 429 -98.23 22.19 117.36
N ASN A 430 -99.16 21.61 116.59
CA ASN A 430 -100.54 21.40 117.04
C ASN A 430 -100.63 20.44 118.24
N LEU A 431 -99.77 19.40 118.26
CA LEU A 431 -99.69 18.45 119.37
C LEU A 431 -99.20 19.13 120.66
N ASP A 432 -98.18 19.98 120.56
CA ASP A 432 -97.63 20.75 121.68
C ASP A 432 -98.70 21.67 122.29
N GLN A 433 -99.42 22.43 121.45
CA GLN A 433 -100.54 23.29 121.90
C GLN A 433 -101.66 22.49 122.58
N SER A 434 -102.02 21.32 122.03
CA SER A 434 -103.05 20.45 122.62
C SER A 434 -102.62 19.89 123.97
N THR A 435 -101.33 19.59 124.12
CA THR A 435 -100.74 19.08 125.36
C THR A 435 -100.70 20.17 126.43
N ASP A 436 -100.30 21.40 126.11
CA ASP A 436 -100.33 22.54 127.05
C ASP A 436 -101.76 22.84 127.54
N ALA A 437 -102.74 22.84 126.62
CA ALA A 437 -104.15 23.02 126.96
C ALA A 437 -104.68 21.91 127.90
N PHE A 438 -104.25 20.67 127.69
CA PHE A 438 -104.58 19.55 128.56
C PHE A 438 -104.05 19.75 129.99
N PHE A 439 -102.78 20.14 130.16
CA PHE A 439 -102.20 20.40 131.48
C PHE A 439 -102.90 21.53 132.23
N ARG A 440 -103.21 22.65 131.56
CA ARG A 440 -103.97 23.75 132.18
C ARG A 440 -105.35 23.32 132.69
N THR A 441 -106.04 22.50 131.91
CA THR A 441 -107.36 21.98 132.30
C THR A 441 -107.25 21.07 133.53
N MET A 442 -106.17 20.30 133.64
CA MET A 442 -105.91 19.46 134.81
C MET A 442 -105.58 20.28 136.06
N GLU A 443 -104.79 21.36 135.94
CA GLU A 443 -104.52 22.28 137.06
C GLU A 443 -105.80 22.94 137.58
N ASP A 444 -106.65 23.45 136.69
CA ASP A 444 -107.95 24.05 137.05
C ASP A 444 -108.86 23.03 137.77
N LEU A 445 -108.83 21.77 137.34
CA LEU A 445 -109.60 20.69 137.96
C LEU A 445 -109.07 20.34 139.36
N ALA A 446 -107.75 20.38 139.56
CA ALA A 446 -107.12 20.19 140.87
C ALA A 446 -107.53 21.27 141.87
N ALA A 447 -107.51 22.53 141.45
CA ALA A 447 -107.91 23.66 142.28
C ALA A 447 -109.38 23.53 142.72
N ARG A 448 -110.29 23.22 141.79
CA ARG A 448 -111.71 23.02 142.10
C ARG A 448 -111.95 21.85 143.06
N SER A 449 -111.12 20.81 143.01
CA SER A 449 -111.22 19.70 143.96
C SER A 449 -110.84 20.11 145.39
N GLU A 450 -109.91 21.06 145.55
CA GLU A 450 -109.50 21.56 146.87
C GLU A 450 -110.60 22.40 147.50
N ASP A 451 -111.27 23.25 146.72
CA ASP A 451 -112.45 24.01 147.15
C ASP A 451 -113.56 23.06 147.69
N VAL A 452 -113.79 21.93 147.02
CA VAL A 452 -114.78 20.93 147.46
C VAL A 452 -114.37 20.30 148.80
N GLN A 453 -113.09 19.99 149.02
CA GLN A 453 -112.61 19.46 150.30
C GLN A 453 -112.82 20.46 151.45
N GLU A 454 -112.57 21.74 151.21
CA GLU A 454 -112.78 22.79 152.20
C GLU A 454 -114.27 22.90 152.57
N MET A 455 -115.16 22.91 151.57
CA MET A 455 -116.61 22.92 151.82
C MET A 455 -117.06 21.71 152.65
N VAL A 456 -116.56 20.51 152.35
CA VAL A 456 -116.90 19.29 153.11
C VAL A 456 -116.45 19.40 154.57
N LYS A 457 -115.28 19.98 154.83
CA LYS A 457 -114.79 20.21 156.20
C LYS A 457 -115.71 21.14 156.99
N VAL A 458 -116.17 22.23 156.36
CA VAL A 458 -117.13 23.15 157.00
C VAL A 458 -118.45 22.44 157.30
N ILE A 459 -118.95 21.59 156.40
CA ILE A 459 -120.18 20.81 156.65
C ILE A 459 -119.97 19.88 157.85
N ASP A 460 -118.82 19.21 157.93
CA ASP A 460 -118.47 18.31 159.04
C ASP A 460 -118.46 19.06 160.39
N ASP A 461 -117.85 20.25 160.42
CA ASP A 461 -117.80 21.12 161.61
C ASP A 461 -119.21 21.58 162.03
N VAL A 462 -120.06 21.97 161.07
CA VAL A 462 -121.46 22.37 161.35
C VAL A 462 -122.26 21.18 161.85
N MET A 463 -122.04 19.99 161.31
CA MET A 463 -122.70 18.78 161.81
C MET A 463 -122.24 18.45 163.23
N ALA A 464 -120.95 18.53 163.53
CA ALA A 464 -120.45 18.33 164.90
C ALA A 464 -121.11 19.28 165.91
N GLN A 465 -121.28 20.56 165.56
CA GLN A 465 -122.03 21.51 166.39
C GLN A 465 -123.51 21.16 166.49
N THR A 466 -124.15 20.78 165.38
CA THR A 466 -125.57 20.44 165.33
C THR A 466 -125.87 19.21 166.20
N LYS A 467 -124.97 18.22 166.21
CA LYS A 467 -125.02 17.04 167.08
C LYS A 467 -124.92 17.41 168.56
N LEU A 468 -124.06 18.37 168.92
CA LEU A 468 -123.95 18.88 170.29
C LEU A 468 -125.18 19.67 170.72
N LEU A 469 -125.74 20.50 169.82
CA LEU A 469 -126.99 21.21 170.06
C LEU A 469 -128.16 20.25 170.26
N ALA A 470 -128.27 19.23 169.40
CA ALA A 470 -129.22 18.14 169.55
C ALA A 470 -129.06 17.43 170.89
N LEU A 471 -127.83 17.07 171.28
CA LEU A 471 -127.57 16.42 172.56
C LEU A 471 -127.99 17.30 173.75
N ASN A 472 -127.62 18.58 173.73
CA ASN A 472 -128.02 19.54 174.76
C ASN A 472 -129.54 19.71 174.82
N ALA A 473 -130.20 19.76 173.67
CA ALA A 473 -131.65 19.80 173.60
C ALA A 473 -132.29 18.52 174.17
N SER A 474 -131.72 17.34 173.91
CA SER A 474 -132.19 16.06 174.49
C SER A 474 -132.00 16.03 176.00
N ILE A 475 -130.90 16.58 176.53
CA ILE A 475 -130.66 16.71 177.97
C ILE A 475 -131.70 17.64 178.63
N ILE A 476 -131.90 18.84 178.08
CA ILE A 476 -132.87 19.81 178.63
C ILE A 476 -134.29 19.22 178.59
N ALA A 477 -134.61 18.51 177.50
CA ALA A 477 -135.88 17.83 177.36
C ALA A 477 -136.11 16.73 178.40
N ALA A 478 -135.07 15.95 178.73
CA ALA A 478 -135.12 14.97 179.82
C ALA A 478 -135.30 15.64 181.20
N GLN A 479 -134.69 16.82 181.39
CA GLN A 479 -134.69 17.56 182.66
C GLN A 479 -136.05 18.22 182.99
N ALA A 480 -136.81 18.64 181.98
CA ALA A 480 -138.15 19.22 182.15
C ALA A 480 -139.26 18.19 182.47
N GLY A 481 -138.93 16.91 182.56
CA GLY A 481 -139.86 15.85 182.99
C GLY A 481 -141.11 15.75 182.12
N SER A 482 -142.31 15.79 182.73
CA SER A 482 -143.59 15.70 182.00
C SER A 482 -143.80 16.83 180.99
N HIS A 483 -143.15 17.97 181.17
CA HIS A 483 -143.24 19.11 180.27
C HIS A 483 -142.22 19.07 179.11
N GLY A 484 -141.20 18.19 179.17
CA GLY A 484 -140.11 18.13 178.17
C GLY A 484 -140.24 17.06 177.08
N ARG A 485 -141.26 16.19 177.15
CA ARG A 485 -141.36 14.99 176.31
C ARG A 485 -141.41 15.28 174.80
N SER A 486 -142.09 16.34 174.39
CA SER A 486 -142.15 16.77 172.98
C SER A 486 -140.84 17.38 172.48
N PHE A 487 -140.03 17.98 173.37
CA PHE A 487 -138.73 18.54 173.02
C PHE A 487 -137.65 17.47 172.82
N ALA A 488 -137.75 16.34 173.54
CA ALA A 488 -136.78 15.24 173.46
C ALA A 488 -136.82 14.55 172.09
N VAL A 489 -138.02 14.41 171.53
CA VAL A 489 -138.21 13.79 170.21
C VAL A 489 -137.55 14.63 169.11
N VAL A 490 -137.66 15.96 169.17
CA VAL A 490 -137.03 16.86 168.19
C VAL A 490 -135.52 16.81 168.29
N ALA A 491 -135.00 16.78 169.51
CA ALA A 491 -133.56 16.74 169.76
C ALA A 491 -132.91 15.43 169.27
N ASP A 492 -133.53 14.28 169.52
CA ASP A 492 -133.04 12.99 168.99
C ASP A 492 -133.09 12.96 167.45
N GLU A 493 -134.11 13.56 166.84
CA GLU A 493 -134.22 13.62 165.37
C GLU A 493 -133.13 14.51 164.74
N ILE A 494 -132.82 15.66 165.35
CA ILE A 494 -131.70 16.52 164.90
C ILE A 494 -130.35 15.80 165.08
N GLY A 495 -130.17 15.06 166.18
CA GLY A 495 -128.94 14.31 166.45
C GLY A 495 -128.74 13.13 165.50
N LYS A 496 -129.84 12.51 165.05
CA LYS A 496 -129.82 11.48 164.01
C LYS A 496 -129.47 12.09 162.65
N LEU A 497 -130.14 13.16 162.22
CA LEU A 497 -129.86 13.82 160.95
C LEU A 497 -128.40 14.27 160.83
N SER A 498 -127.85 14.84 161.91
CA SER A 498 -126.47 15.28 161.93
C SER A 498 -125.46 14.13 161.75
N ARG A 499 -125.69 12.96 162.37
CA ARG A 499 -124.86 11.76 162.18
C ARG A 499 -124.96 11.22 160.76
N ASP A 500 -126.16 11.24 160.19
CA ASP A 500 -126.35 10.79 158.81
C ASP A 500 -125.58 11.69 157.84
N VAL A 501 -125.61 13.02 158.03
CA VAL A 501 -124.84 13.98 157.22
C VAL A 501 -123.32 13.82 157.43
N GLU A 502 -122.85 13.64 158.67
CA GLU A 502 -121.44 13.33 159.01
C GLU A 502 -120.95 12.05 158.29
N GLY A 503 -121.83 11.04 158.18
CA GLY A 503 -121.56 9.84 157.40
C GLY A 503 -121.42 10.08 155.88
N PHE A 504 -122.19 11.03 155.33
CA PHE A 504 -122.10 11.40 153.91
C PHE A 504 -120.87 12.28 153.62
N THR A 505 -120.54 13.26 154.46
CA THR A 505 -119.33 14.09 154.33
C THR A 505 -118.07 13.24 154.37
N GLY A 506 -117.99 12.25 155.27
CA GLY A 506 -116.87 11.31 155.35
C GLY A 506 -116.62 10.54 154.04
N LYS A 507 -117.70 10.11 153.35
CA LYS A 507 -117.57 9.43 152.04
C LYS A 507 -117.08 10.38 150.95
N ILE A 508 -117.58 11.62 150.91
CA ILE A 508 -117.15 12.62 149.93
C ILE A 508 -115.68 12.97 150.14
N LYS A 509 -115.26 13.18 151.39
CA LYS A 509 -113.86 13.44 151.73
C LYS A 509 -112.92 12.34 151.22
N SER A 510 -113.27 11.07 151.49
CA SER A 510 -112.46 9.94 151.03
C SER A 510 -112.41 9.83 149.49
N ALA A 511 -113.49 10.17 148.78
CA ALA A 511 -113.50 10.20 147.32
C ALA A 511 -112.65 11.35 146.76
N MET A 512 -112.66 12.52 147.40
CA MET A 512 -111.83 13.66 147.01
C MET A 512 -110.35 13.42 147.29
N ASP A 513 -109.99 12.76 148.39
CA ASP A 513 -108.59 12.37 148.67
C ASP A 513 -108.07 11.39 147.60
N GLY A 514 -108.90 10.43 147.19
CA GLY A 514 -108.58 9.54 146.06
C GLY A 514 -108.41 10.30 144.75
N PHE A 515 -109.34 11.21 144.44
CA PHE A 515 -109.29 12.04 143.24
C PHE A 515 -108.04 12.94 143.19
N LYS A 516 -107.68 13.61 144.30
CA LYS A 516 -106.46 14.41 144.42
C LYS A 516 -105.21 13.59 144.18
N SER A 517 -105.15 12.36 144.74
CA SER A 517 -104.02 11.46 144.53
C SER A 517 -103.85 11.04 143.08
N ASP A 518 -104.94 10.81 142.34
CA ASP A 518 -104.84 10.42 140.93
C ASP A 518 -104.46 11.62 140.05
N LEU A 519 -104.93 12.82 140.39
CA LEU A 519 -104.53 14.05 139.72
C LEU A 519 -103.02 14.35 139.87
N GLN A 520 -102.46 14.12 141.06
CA GLN A 520 -101.01 14.23 141.32
C GLN A 520 -100.13 13.18 140.64
N LYS A 521 -100.71 12.13 140.05
CA LYS A 521 -99.95 11.18 139.20
C LYS A 521 -99.95 11.59 137.73
N LEU A 522 -100.91 12.44 137.34
CA LEU A 522 -101.12 12.91 135.97
C LEU A 522 -100.39 14.23 135.68
N ILE A 523 -100.19 15.04 136.73
CA ILE A 523 -99.25 16.17 136.78
C ILE A 523 -97.90 15.63 137.26
#